data_AF-A0A8T7DYS4-F1
#
_entry.id   AF-A0A8T7DYS4-F1
#
_cell.length_a   1.000
_cell.length_b   1.000
_cell.length_c   1.000
_cell.angle_alpha   90.00
_cell.angle_beta   90.00
_cell.angle_gamma   90.00
#
_symmetry.space_group_name_H-M   'P 1'
#
loop_
_entity.id
_entity.type
_entity.pdbx_description
1 polymer ?
#
loop_
_entity_poly.entity_id
_entity_poly.type
_entity_poly.pdbx_seq_one_letter_code
_entity_poly.pdbx_strand_id
1 'polypeptide(L)'
;MSLIEVFATPAVLGALALFIAAALAEPLLEQRLHHALDDNKVFAWWWDKLFGPMLRAVLIIALVLALYPIAYGITEAPTLATLHEAGHLRLTSLLNVVMVFALLLPMVPLLGQHEEFVLPAQAFIASTMVFSWLADYLSLPGSFLLPRFGTTLALFGLAFLFRGLAAMVVVPLGHRIDEARNMEGAAVWLLRGMELGFIGPLVVIYGYTLAAPLAI
;
A
#
# COMPACT_ATOMS: atom_id res chain seq x y z
N MET A 1 -14.50 18.81 1.68
CA MET A 1 -15.00 17.54 2.24
C MET A 1 -14.17 17.21 3.46
N SER A 2 -14.74 16.86 4.60
CA SER A 2 -13.95 16.43 5.77
C SER A 2 -13.41 15.00 5.57
N LEU A 3 -12.35 14.62 6.30
CA LEU A 3 -11.82 13.25 6.25
C LEU A 3 -12.89 12.21 6.64
N ILE A 4 -13.78 12.56 7.57
CA ILE A 4 -14.88 11.69 8.00
C ILE A 4 -15.88 11.48 6.86
N GLU A 5 -16.22 12.54 6.11
CA GLU A 5 -17.07 12.43 4.91
C GLU A 5 -16.45 11.55 3.83
N VAL A 6 -15.12 11.64 3.63
CA VAL A 6 -14.38 10.76 2.70
C VAL A 6 -14.59 9.30 3.07
N PHE A 7 -14.34 8.93 4.33
CA PHE A 7 -14.51 7.55 4.78
C PHE A 7 -15.97 7.09 4.83
N ALA A 8 -16.93 8.01 4.97
CA ALA A 8 -18.35 7.69 4.91
C ALA A 8 -18.87 7.49 3.48
N THR A 9 -18.08 7.83 2.46
CA THR A 9 -18.50 7.71 1.07
C THR A 9 -18.53 6.24 0.63
N PRO A 10 -19.68 5.72 0.13
CA PRO A 10 -19.82 4.30 -0.23
C PRO A 10 -18.77 3.81 -1.23
N ALA A 11 -18.36 4.66 -2.16
CA ALA A 11 -17.37 4.30 -3.17
C ALA A 11 -15.94 4.18 -2.57
N VAL A 12 -15.59 5.00 -1.58
CA VAL A 12 -14.32 4.85 -0.82
C VAL A 12 -14.35 3.56 -0.02
N LEU A 13 -15.47 3.28 0.66
CA LEU A 13 -15.65 2.02 1.39
C LEU A 13 -15.55 0.80 0.47
N GLY A 14 -16.14 0.87 -0.72
CA GLY A 14 -16.05 -0.18 -1.74
C GLY A 14 -14.61 -0.40 -2.22
N ALA A 15 -13.87 0.68 -2.50
CA ALA A 15 -12.46 0.60 -2.89
C ALA A 15 -11.59 0.01 -1.77
N LEU A 16 -11.79 0.44 -0.52
CA LEU A 16 -11.12 -0.12 0.65
C LEU A 16 -11.46 -1.59 0.87
N ALA A 17 -12.73 -1.98 0.74
CA ALA A 17 -13.16 -3.36 0.87
C ALA A 17 -12.52 -4.26 -0.21
N LEU A 18 -12.47 -3.79 -1.46
CA LEU A 18 -11.80 -4.50 -2.55
C LEU A 18 -10.30 -4.62 -2.29
N PHE A 19 -9.66 -3.56 -1.82
CA PHE A 19 -8.24 -3.57 -1.45
C PHE A 19 -7.97 -4.55 -0.30
N ILE A 20 -8.78 -4.53 0.76
CA ILE A 20 -8.67 -5.47 1.88
C ILE A 20 -8.87 -6.91 1.41
N ALA A 21 -9.84 -7.16 0.52
CA ALA A 21 -10.05 -8.49 -0.04
C ALA A 21 -8.83 -8.97 -0.86
N ALA A 22 -8.25 -8.09 -1.68
CA ALA A 22 -7.02 -8.39 -2.41
C ALA A 22 -5.82 -8.61 -1.48
N ALA A 23 -5.70 -7.80 -0.41
CA ALA A 23 -4.69 -7.91 0.62
C ALA A 23 -4.79 -9.21 1.42
N LEU A 24 -5.99 -9.73 1.67
CA LEU A 24 -6.21 -11.05 2.29
C LEU A 24 -5.93 -12.20 1.31
N ALA A 25 -6.17 -11.98 0.01
CA ALA A 25 -5.90 -12.97 -1.02
C ALA A 25 -4.41 -13.14 -1.29
N GLU A 26 -3.58 -12.09 -1.14
CA GLU A 26 -2.14 -12.16 -1.42
C GLU A 26 -1.40 -13.21 -0.56
N PRO A 27 -1.55 -13.26 0.77
CA PRO A 27 -0.86 -14.27 1.57
C PRO A 27 -1.42 -15.68 1.32
N LEU A 28 -2.66 -15.81 0.86
CA LEU A 28 -3.25 -17.09 0.47
C LEU A 28 -2.63 -17.60 -0.85
N LEU A 29 -2.41 -16.69 -1.80
CA LEU A 29 -1.72 -16.98 -3.04
C LEU A 29 -0.26 -17.36 -2.76
N GLU A 30 0.44 -16.60 -1.92
CA GLU A 30 1.79 -16.91 -1.45
C GLU A 30 1.88 -18.33 -0.87
N GLN A 31 0.98 -18.69 0.06
CA GLN A 31 0.96 -20.02 0.65
C GLN A 31 0.76 -21.13 -0.39
N ARG A 32 -0.18 -20.93 -1.33
CA ARG A 32 -0.42 -21.91 -2.41
C ARG A 32 0.75 -22.01 -3.37
N LEU A 33 1.41 -20.89 -3.65
CA LEU A 33 2.54 -20.82 -4.57
C LEU A 33 3.77 -21.49 -3.98
N HIS A 34 4.04 -21.26 -2.69
CA HIS A 34 5.09 -21.97 -1.95
C HIS A 34 4.84 -23.47 -1.99
N HIS A 35 3.63 -23.93 -1.66
CA HIS A 35 3.33 -25.37 -1.69
C HIS A 35 3.46 -25.99 -3.09
N ALA A 36 3.08 -25.26 -4.14
CA ALA A 36 3.23 -25.73 -5.52
C ALA A 36 4.70 -25.78 -5.98
N LEU A 37 5.59 -25.05 -5.31
CA LEU A 37 6.99 -24.85 -5.69
C LEU A 37 7.95 -25.19 -4.55
N ASP A 38 7.56 -26.11 -3.65
CA ASP A 38 8.28 -26.46 -2.42
C ASP A 38 9.77 -26.80 -2.68
N ASP A 39 10.09 -27.32 -3.87
CA ASP A 39 11.46 -27.68 -4.26
C ASP A 39 12.31 -26.51 -4.79
N ASN A 40 11.70 -25.37 -5.16
CA ASN A 40 12.39 -24.25 -5.80
C ASN A 40 12.65 -23.08 -4.84
N LYS A 41 13.65 -23.25 -3.98
CA LYS A 41 14.12 -22.23 -3.01
C LYS A 41 14.49 -20.89 -3.66
N VAL A 42 14.95 -20.91 -4.92
CA VAL A 42 15.30 -19.69 -5.65
C VAL A 42 14.04 -18.90 -5.97
N PHE A 43 12.99 -19.57 -6.44
CA PHE A 43 11.72 -18.92 -6.72
C PHE A 43 11.06 -18.37 -5.45
N ALA A 44 11.05 -19.16 -4.37
CA ALA A 44 10.55 -18.70 -3.06
C ALA A 44 11.26 -17.41 -2.61
N TRP A 45 12.59 -17.35 -2.75
CA TRP A 45 13.36 -16.15 -2.45
C TRP A 45 12.95 -14.94 -3.33
N TRP A 46 12.78 -15.13 -4.64
CA TRP A 46 12.34 -14.05 -5.54
C TRP A 46 10.92 -13.59 -5.23
N TRP A 47 10.03 -14.51 -4.84
CA TRP A 47 8.67 -14.17 -4.44
C TRP A 47 8.69 -13.25 -3.22
N ASP A 48 9.35 -13.69 -2.14
CA ASP A 48 9.38 -12.98 -0.87
C ASP A 48 10.11 -11.62 -0.98
N LYS A 49 11.14 -11.53 -1.84
CA LYS A 49 12.01 -10.35 -1.93
C LYS A 49 11.66 -9.38 -3.04
N LEU A 50 10.96 -9.83 -4.09
CA LEU A 50 10.66 -8.98 -5.24
C LEU A 50 9.17 -9.02 -5.61
N PHE A 51 8.62 -10.19 -5.98
CA PHE A 51 7.29 -10.25 -6.58
C PHE A 51 6.17 -9.89 -5.59
N GLY A 52 6.23 -10.37 -4.35
CA GLY A 52 5.27 -10.00 -3.30
C GLY A 52 5.26 -8.49 -3.03
N PRO A 53 6.41 -7.87 -2.71
CA PRO A 53 6.52 -6.41 -2.57
C PRO A 53 6.03 -5.63 -3.80
N MET A 54 6.35 -6.08 -5.02
CA MET A 54 5.85 -5.46 -6.25
C MET A 54 4.33 -5.56 -6.38
N LEU A 55 3.75 -6.73 -6.11
CA LEU A 55 2.30 -6.92 -6.12
C LEU A 55 1.61 -5.97 -5.13
N ARG A 56 2.15 -5.85 -3.91
CA ARG A 56 1.64 -4.92 -2.89
C ARG A 56 1.71 -3.47 -3.35
N ALA A 57 2.84 -3.05 -3.94
CA ALA A 57 2.97 -1.71 -4.51
C ALA A 57 1.95 -1.45 -5.63
N VAL A 58 1.70 -2.42 -6.51
CA VAL A 58 0.67 -2.35 -7.55
C VAL A 58 -0.72 -2.21 -6.95
N LEU A 59 -1.06 -2.99 -5.90
CA LEU A 59 -2.34 -2.88 -5.20
C LEU A 59 -2.52 -1.50 -4.57
N ILE A 60 -1.47 -0.93 -3.97
CA ILE A 60 -1.52 0.42 -3.39
C ILE A 60 -1.72 1.47 -4.49
N ILE A 61 -0.97 1.39 -5.60
CA ILE A 61 -1.14 2.31 -6.72
C ILE A 61 -2.57 2.21 -7.28
N ALA A 62 -3.09 1.00 -7.46
CA ALA A 62 -4.46 0.79 -7.91
C ALA A 62 -5.49 1.40 -6.96
N LEU A 63 -5.29 1.26 -5.64
CA LEU A 63 -6.13 1.91 -4.64
C LEU A 63 -6.06 3.44 -4.74
N VAL A 64 -4.86 4.02 -4.82
CA VAL A 64 -4.67 5.47 -4.95
C VAL A 64 -5.40 6.00 -6.18
N LEU A 65 -5.24 5.36 -7.33
CA LEU A 65 -5.92 5.75 -8.57
C LEU A 65 -7.44 5.63 -8.48
N ALA A 66 -7.96 4.57 -7.85
CA ALA A 66 -9.40 4.41 -7.63
C ALA A 66 -9.97 5.53 -6.74
N LEU A 67 -9.16 6.04 -5.80
CA LEU A 67 -9.55 7.11 -4.89
C LEU A 67 -9.47 8.52 -5.49
N TYR A 68 -8.82 8.72 -6.64
CA TYR A 68 -8.64 10.03 -7.29
C TYR A 68 -9.94 10.85 -7.46
N PRO A 69 -10.95 10.35 -8.19
CA PRO A 69 -12.16 11.11 -8.40
C PRO A 69 -13.05 11.19 -7.15
N ILE A 70 -12.93 10.22 -6.24
CA ILE A 70 -13.88 10.05 -5.13
C ILE A 70 -13.38 10.74 -3.86
N ALA A 71 -12.20 10.37 -3.38
CA ALA A 71 -11.66 10.81 -2.10
C ALA A 71 -10.93 12.15 -2.21
N TYR A 72 -10.32 12.42 -3.36
CA TYR A 72 -9.46 13.58 -3.56
C TYR A 72 -10.07 14.66 -4.45
N GLY A 73 -11.25 14.40 -5.05
CA GLY A 73 -11.98 15.37 -5.86
C GLY A 73 -11.36 15.67 -7.22
N ILE A 74 -10.43 14.84 -7.70
CA ILE A 74 -9.74 15.02 -8.98
C ILE A 74 -10.53 14.26 -10.05
N THR A 75 -11.56 14.88 -10.60
CA THR A 75 -12.51 14.22 -11.53
C THR A 75 -11.94 13.96 -12.92
N GLU A 76 -11.01 14.80 -13.38
CA GLU A 76 -10.31 14.64 -14.66
C GLU A 76 -8.88 14.12 -14.48
N ALA A 77 -8.70 13.14 -13.59
CA ALA A 77 -7.39 12.57 -13.39
C ALA A 77 -6.94 11.79 -14.65
N PRO A 78 -5.76 12.09 -15.22
CA PRO A 78 -5.20 11.32 -16.33
C PRO A 78 -4.95 9.86 -15.93
N THR A 79 -4.99 8.97 -16.93
CA THR A 79 -4.63 7.56 -16.69
C THR A 79 -3.15 7.43 -16.34
N LEU A 80 -2.75 6.33 -15.69
CA LEU A 80 -1.33 6.11 -15.37
C LEU A 80 -0.46 6.00 -16.64
N ALA A 81 -1.01 5.51 -17.75
CA ALA A 81 -0.34 5.53 -19.05
C ALA A 81 -0.10 6.97 -19.54
N THR A 82 -1.12 7.83 -19.45
CA THR A 82 -1.03 9.25 -19.80
C THR A 82 -0.01 9.99 -18.91
N LEU A 83 -0.02 9.73 -17.59
CA LEU A 83 0.97 10.28 -16.65
C LEU A 83 2.39 9.85 -17.01
N HIS A 84 2.57 8.59 -17.41
CA HIS A 84 3.88 8.06 -17.82
C HIS A 84 4.36 8.65 -19.15
N GLU A 85 3.47 8.81 -20.13
CA GLU A 85 3.78 9.37 -21.45
C GLU A 85 4.09 10.87 -21.42
N ALA A 86 3.50 11.61 -20.48
CA ALA A 86 3.75 13.05 -20.29
C ALA A 86 5.22 13.40 -19.94
N GLY A 87 6.04 12.40 -19.60
CA GLY A 87 7.44 12.39 -20.01
C GLY A 87 8.46 13.22 -19.21
N HIS A 88 8.06 13.97 -18.18
CA HIS A 88 8.99 14.76 -17.36
C HIS A 88 9.55 14.03 -16.13
N LEU A 89 8.91 12.94 -15.68
CA LEU A 89 9.36 12.11 -14.55
C LEU A 89 9.72 10.68 -15.00
N ARG A 90 10.60 10.56 -16.01
CA ARG A 90 11.23 9.29 -16.47
C ARG A 90 11.91 8.54 -15.32
N LEU A 91 12.25 7.26 -15.50
CA LEU A 91 13.01 6.42 -14.55
C LEU A 91 14.29 7.08 -13.98
N THR A 92 14.78 8.14 -14.63
CA THR A 92 15.90 9.00 -14.19
C THR A 92 15.55 10.02 -13.10
N SER A 93 14.27 10.23 -12.80
CA SER A 93 13.83 11.11 -11.72
C SER A 93 14.09 10.45 -10.37
N LEU A 94 14.55 11.25 -9.40
CA LEU A 94 14.85 10.83 -8.03
C LEU A 94 13.71 10.03 -7.39
N LEU A 95 12.47 10.31 -7.81
CA LEU A 95 11.26 9.63 -7.36
C LEU A 95 11.17 8.16 -7.82
N ASN A 96 11.56 7.85 -9.06
CA ASN A 96 11.61 6.47 -9.55
C ASN A 96 12.76 5.70 -8.90
N VAL A 97 13.86 6.39 -8.62
CA VAL A 97 14.97 5.85 -7.82
C VAL A 97 14.48 5.52 -6.41
N VAL A 98 13.71 6.42 -5.77
CA VAL A 98 13.10 6.18 -4.45
C VAL A 98 12.09 5.03 -4.50
N MET A 99 11.32 4.88 -5.57
CA MET A 99 10.44 3.71 -5.76
C MET A 99 11.24 2.41 -5.87
N VAL A 100 12.33 2.39 -6.66
CA VAL A 100 13.23 1.24 -6.73
C VAL A 100 13.80 0.94 -5.35
N PHE A 101 14.25 1.94 -4.60
CA PHE A 101 14.71 1.75 -3.22
C PHE A 101 13.61 1.23 -2.30
N ALA A 102 12.36 1.68 -2.46
CA ALA A 102 11.21 1.18 -1.72
C ALA A 102 10.92 -0.31 -2.03
N LEU A 103 11.12 -0.73 -3.28
CA LEU A 103 11.02 -2.14 -3.67
C LEU A 103 12.21 -2.97 -3.17
N LEU A 104 13.38 -2.35 -2.98
CA LEU A 104 14.58 -2.99 -2.43
C LEU A 104 14.61 -2.98 -0.89
N LEU A 105 13.77 -2.20 -0.21
CA LEU A 105 13.69 -2.15 1.26
C LEU A 105 13.53 -3.55 1.91
N PRO A 106 12.66 -4.45 1.41
CA PRO A 106 12.55 -5.83 1.90
C PRO A 106 13.84 -6.67 1.81
N MET A 107 14.79 -6.26 0.96
CA MET A 107 16.08 -6.93 0.79
C MET A 107 17.11 -6.49 1.84
N VAL A 108 16.87 -5.36 2.53
CA VAL A 108 17.76 -4.88 3.60
C VAL A 108 17.55 -5.76 4.83
N PRO A 109 18.56 -6.49 5.34
CA PRO A 109 18.37 -7.53 6.38
C PRO A 109 17.69 -7.04 7.66
N LEU A 110 17.98 -5.81 8.07
CA LEU A 110 17.39 -5.21 9.28
C LEU A 110 15.94 -4.75 9.05
N LEU A 111 15.65 -4.15 7.89
CA LEU A 111 14.32 -3.60 7.60
C LEU A 111 13.35 -4.67 7.12
N GLY A 112 13.84 -5.68 6.39
CA GLY A 112 13.03 -6.79 5.88
C GLY A 112 12.48 -7.71 6.97
N GLN A 113 12.95 -7.62 8.21
CA GLN A 113 12.36 -8.31 9.37
C GLN A 113 11.16 -7.54 9.94
N HIS A 114 11.05 -6.26 9.61
CA HIS A 114 10.04 -5.36 10.14
C HIS A 114 9.10 -4.87 9.04
N GLU A 115 8.26 -5.78 8.52
CA GLU A 115 7.26 -5.48 7.50
C GLU A 115 6.33 -4.32 7.90
N GLU A 116 6.16 -4.09 9.21
CA GLU A 116 5.39 -2.97 9.77
C GLU A 116 5.90 -1.58 9.37
N PHE A 117 7.18 -1.44 9.02
CA PHE A 117 7.74 -0.18 8.54
C PHE A 117 7.87 -0.17 7.03
N VAL A 118 8.20 -1.32 6.44
CA VAL A 118 8.39 -1.46 5.00
C VAL A 118 7.09 -1.16 4.26
N LEU A 119 5.96 -1.71 4.71
CA LEU A 119 4.68 -1.56 4.02
C LEU A 119 4.16 -0.12 4.03
N PRO A 120 4.08 0.59 5.17
CA PRO A 120 3.68 2.01 5.14
C PRO A 120 4.67 2.87 4.35
N ALA A 121 5.98 2.60 4.45
CA ALA A 121 6.98 3.34 3.68
C ALA A 121 6.76 3.17 2.17
N GLN A 122 6.57 1.94 1.69
CA GLN A 122 6.23 1.66 0.29
C GLN A 122 4.95 2.37 -0.12
N ALA A 123 3.93 2.34 0.74
CA ALA A 123 2.65 2.96 0.45
C ALA A 123 2.73 4.48 0.33
N PHE A 124 3.48 5.12 1.23
CA PHE A 124 3.70 6.56 1.21
C PHE A 124 4.55 6.98 0.02
N ILE A 125 5.64 6.27 -0.26
CA ILE A 125 6.48 6.53 -1.43
C ILE A 125 5.67 6.38 -2.72
N ALA A 126 4.88 5.31 -2.85
CA ALA A 126 4.04 5.08 -4.01
C ALA A 126 3.00 6.18 -4.17
N SER A 127 2.30 6.53 -3.08
CA SER A 127 1.31 7.61 -3.12
C SER A 127 1.94 8.95 -3.51
N THR A 128 3.04 9.35 -2.86
CA THR A 128 3.80 10.57 -3.20
C THR A 128 4.24 10.55 -4.65
N MET A 129 4.64 9.39 -5.17
CA MET A 129 5.04 9.28 -6.57
C MET A 129 3.89 9.62 -7.52
N VAL A 130 2.74 8.94 -7.37
CA VAL A 130 1.60 9.16 -8.25
C VAL A 130 1.09 10.60 -8.14
N PHE A 131 1.03 11.16 -6.93
CA PHE A 131 0.63 12.56 -6.72
C PHE A 131 1.63 13.58 -7.28
N SER A 132 2.94 13.30 -7.21
CA SER A 132 3.95 14.18 -7.81
C SER A 132 3.87 14.14 -9.34
N TRP A 133 3.59 12.97 -9.94
CA TRP A 133 3.30 12.86 -11.37
C TRP A 133 2.08 13.67 -11.78
N LEU A 134 1.02 13.62 -10.97
CA LEU A 134 -0.17 14.42 -11.20
C LEU A 134 0.10 15.91 -11.08
N ALA A 135 0.84 16.35 -10.05
CA ALA A 135 1.20 17.76 -9.84
C ALA A 135 2.00 18.32 -11.03
N ASP A 136 2.95 17.54 -11.52
CA ASP A 136 3.78 17.86 -12.68
C ASP A 136 2.95 17.93 -13.96
N TYR A 137 2.05 16.97 -14.19
CA TYR A 137 1.11 16.98 -15.30
C TYR A 137 0.22 18.24 -15.31
N LEU A 138 -0.22 18.68 -14.14
CA LEU A 138 -1.01 19.91 -13.97
C LEU A 138 -0.16 21.19 -14.03
N SER A 139 1.15 21.08 -14.30
CA SER A 139 2.10 22.21 -14.36
C SER A 139 2.14 23.06 -13.09
N LEU A 140 1.94 22.45 -11.92
CA LEU A 140 2.00 23.15 -10.64
C LEU A 140 3.46 23.44 -10.24
N PRO A 141 3.80 24.68 -9.86
CA PRO A 141 5.16 25.03 -9.47
C PRO A 141 5.54 24.34 -8.15
N GLY A 142 6.65 23.58 -8.16
CA GLY A 142 7.12 22.81 -7.01
C GLY A 142 6.59 21.37 -6.99
N SER A 143 6.85 20.62 -8.06
CA SER A 143 6.30 19.28 -8.37
C SER A 143 6.61 18.15 -7.37
N PHE A 144 7.28 18.43 -6.25
CA PHE A 144 7.57 17.44 -5.22
C PHE A 144 6.66 17.63 -4.01
N LEU A 145 5.59 16.83 -3.97
CA LEU A 145 4.63 16.84 -2.87
C LEU A 145 5.12 15.90 -1.76
N LEU A 146 5.85 16.45 -0.80
CA LEU A 146 6.05 15.78 0.48
C LEU A 146 4.97 16.23 1.47
N PRO A 147 4.34 15.29 2.17
CA PRO A 147 3.53 15.66 3.32
C PRO A 147 4.43 16.20 4.42
N ARG A 148 3.81 16.93 5.34
CA ARG A 148 4.51 17.43 6.54
C ARG A 148 5.11 16.25 7.30
N PHE A 149 6.34 16.41 7.76
CA PHE A 149 7.07 15.39 8.52
C PHE A 149 6.23 14.85 9.71
N GLY A 150 5.54 15.74 10.43
CA GLY A 150 4.65 15.35 11.53
C GLY A 150 3.50 14.44 11.12
N THR A 151 2.89 14.66 9.96
CA THR A 151 1.83 13.79 9.41
C THR A 151 2.38 12.40 9.10
N THR A 152 3.54 12.34 8.44
CA THR A 152 4.19 11.08 8.09
C THR A 152 4.53 10.27 9.35
N LEU A 153 5.14 10.93 10.36
CA LEU A 153 5.47 10.29 11.63
C LEU A 153 4.23 9.80 12.38
N ALA A 154 3.16 10.60 12.41
CA ALA A 154 1.88 10.20 13.02
C ALA A 154 1.27 8.97 12.34
N LEU A 155 1.35 8.89 11.00
CA LEU A 155 0.84 7.74 10.26
C LEU A 155 1.68 6.48 10.45
N PHE A 156 3.00 6.59 10.62
CA PHE A 156 3.82 5.46 11.08
C PHE A 156 3.42 5.00 12.48
N GLY A 157 3.18 5.94 13.41
CA GLY A 157 2.65 5.61 14.74
C GLY A 157 1.29 4.91 14.67
N LEU A 158 0.41 5.35 13.76
CA LEU A 158 -0.89 4.73 13.53
C LEU A 158 -0.76 3.33 12.91
N ALA A 159 0.17 3.13 11.97
CA ALA A 159 0.46 1.81 11.41
C ALA A 159 0.89 0.82 12.49
N PHE A 160 1.76 1.26 13.42
CA PHE A 160 2.18 0.45 14.56
C PHE A 160 1.00 0.10 15.48
N LEU A 161 0.13 1.08 15.76
CA LEU A 161 -1.08 0.85 16.54
C LEU A 161 -2.01 -0.16 15.87
N PHE A 162 -2.24 -0.02 14.56
CA PHE A 162 -3.08 -0.93 13.78
C PHE A 162 -2.54 -2.36 13.79
N ARG A 163 -1.22 -2.54 13.68
CA ARG A 163 -0.60 -3.85 13.85
C ARG A 163 -0.90 -4.46 15.22
N GLY A 164 -0.71 -3.68 16.29
CA GLY A 164 -1.01 -4.15 17.65
C GLY A 164 -2.47 -4.59 17.80
N LEU A 165 -3.40 -3.79 17.28
CA LEU A 165 -4.83 -4.11 17.28
C LEU A 165 -5.15 -5.33 16.40
N ALA A 166 -4.51 -5.45 15.23
CA ALA A 166 -4.65 -6.59 14.35
C ALA A 166 -4.23 -7.87 15.07
N ALA A 167 -3.06 -7.89 15.69
CA ALA A 167 -2.57 -9.05 16.43
C ALA A 167 -3.52 -9.46 17.56
N MET A 168 -4.07 -8.51 18.31
CA MET A 168 -5.01 -8.78 19.40
C MET A 168 -6.30 -9.46 18.93
N VAL A 169 -6.81 -9.08 17.76
CA VAL A 169 -8.09 -9.60 17.23
C VAL A 169 -7.88 -10.86 16.39
N VAL A 170 -6.85 -10.85 15.56
CA VAL A 170 -6.67 -11.82 14.47
C VAL A 170 -5.98 -13.09 14.93
N VAL A 171 -5.00 -13.01 15.83
CA VAL A 171 -4.28 -14.21 16.31
C VAL A 171 -5.25 -15.18 17.02
N PRO A 172 -6.11 -14.74 17.96
CA PRO A 172 -7.09 -15.64 18.57
C PRO A 172 -8.10 -16.21 17.56
N LEU A 173 -8.51 -15.39 16.58
CA LEU A 173 -9.44 -15.83 15.54
C LEU A 173 -8.80 -16.89 14.63
N GLY A 174 -7.53 -16.69 14.27
CA GLY A 174 -6.76 -17.62 13.46
C GLY A 174 -6.60 -18.97 14.14
N HIS A 175 -6.25 -19.01 15.43
CA HIS A 175 -6.17 -20.28 16.17
C HIS A 175 -7.50 -21.02 16.21
N ARG A 176 -8.63 -20.31 16.37
CA ARG A 176 -9.95 -20.94 16.32
C ARG A 176 -10.27 -21.52 14.94
N ILE A 177 -9.81 -20.86 13.86
CA ILE A 177 -9.99 -21.35 12.49
C ILE A 177 -9.11 -22.58 12.25
N ASP A 178 -7.85 -22.54 12.69
CA ASP A 178 -6.92 -23.66 12.62
C ASP A 178 -7.51 -24.90 13.31
N GLU A 179 -8.03 -24.74 14.54
CA GLU A 179 -8.72 -25.81 15.29
C GLU A 179 -9.98 -26.32 14.59
N ALA A 180 -10.83 -25.42 14.07
CA ALA A 180 -12.10 -25.78 13.47
C ALA A 180 -11.96 -26.43 12.08
N ARG A 181 -10.90 -26.11 11.34
CA ARG A 181 -10.67 -26.58 9.96
C ARG A 181 -9.54 -27.58 9.84
N ASN A 182 -8.86 -27.92 10.94
CA ASN A 182 -7.65 -28.73 10.94
C ASN A 182 -6.61 -28.22 9.93
N MET A 183 -6.45 -26.90 9.89
CA MET A 183 -5.49 -26.19 9.04
C MET A 183 -4.35 -25.67 9.92
N GLU A 184 -3.16 -25.52 9.33
CA GLU A 184 -2.03 -24.88 10.00
C GLU A 184 -1.76 -23.52 9.36
N GLY A 185 -1.57 -22.49 10.20
CA GLY A 185 -1.06 -21.18 9.78
C GLY A 185 -2.12 -20.14 9.43
N ALA A 186 -3.41 -20.35 9.70
CA ALA A 186 -4.45 -19.34 9.44
C ALA A 186 -4.22 -18.07 10.25
N ALA A 187 -3.68 -18.17 11.48
CA ALA A 187 -3.32 -17.00 12.28
C ALA A 187 -2.27 -16.11 11.61
N VAL A 188 -1.24 -16.70 11.00
CA VAL A 188 -0.18 -15.96 10.30
C VAL A 188 -0.72 -15.34 9.02
N TRP A 189 -1.47 -16.13 8.23
CA TRP A 189 -2.12 -15.68 7.00
C TRP A 189 -3.04 -14.48 7.24
N LEU A 190 -3.97 -14.61 8.19
CA LEU A 190 -4.91 -13.53 8.51
C LEU A 190 -4.20 -12.30 9.06
N LEU A 191 -3.17 -12.48 9.92
CA LEU A 191 -2.45 -11.34 10.48
C LEU A 191 -1.78 -10.52 9.39
N ARG A 192 -1.03 -11.18 8.48
CA ARG A 192 -0.38 -10.51 7.35
C ARG A 192 -1.39 -9.81 6.43
N GLY A 193 -2.48 -10.50 6.09
CA GLY A 193 -3.51 -9.93 5.22
C GLY A 193 -4.23 -8.74 5.86
N MET A 194 -4.45 -8.77 7.18
CA MET A 194 -5.01 -7.66 7.93
C MET A 194 -4.03 -6.50 8.07
N GLU A 195 -2.75 -6.76 8.34
CA GLU A 195 -1.69 -5.74 8.33
C GLU A 195 -1.66 -4.99 6.99
N LEU A 196 -1.70 -5.71 5.87
CA LEU A 196 -1.84 -5.14 4.54
C LEU A 196 -3.16 -4.36 4.38
N GLY A 197 -4.28 -4.91 4.85
CA GLY A 197 -5.58 -4.25 4.80
C GLY A 197 -5.60 -2.89 5.53
N PHE A 198 -4.89 -2.79 6.66
CA PHE A 198 -4.77 -1.55 7.42
C PHE A 198 -3.93 -0.46 6.72
N ILE A 199 -3.14 -0.82 5.71
CA ILE A 199 -2.46 0.17 4.86
C ILE A 199 -3.47 0.99 4.05
N GLY A 200 -4.62 0.41 3.66
CA GLY A 200 -5.63 1.09 2.85
C GLY A 200 -6.10 2.41 3.46
N PRO A 201 -6.61 2.42 4.71
CA PRO A 201 -6.97 3.65 5.41
C PRO A 201 -5.80 4.65 5.55
N LEU A 202 -4.57 4.17 5.79
CA LEU A 202 -3.40 5.05 5.86
C LEU A 202 -3.12 5.74 4.52
N VAL A 203 -3.25 5.01 3.41
CA VAL A 203 -3.12 5.54 2.05
C VAL A 203 -4.20 6.59 1.77
N VAL A 204 -5.45 6.36 2.18
CA VAL A 204 -6.53 7.36 2.06
C VAL A 204 -6.15 8.65 2.78
N ILE A 205 -5.75 8.55 4.06
CA ILE A 205 -5.39 9.73 4.87
C ILE A 205 -4.18 10.44 4.27
N TYR A 206 -3.14 9.68 3.92
CA TYR A 206 -1.91 10.22 3.35
C TYR A 206 -2.17 10.92 2.02
N GLY A 207 -2.84 10.25 1.09
CA GLY A 207 -3.21 10.82 -0.20
C GLY A 207 -4.11 12.04 -0.06
N TYR A 208 -5.00 12.08 0.94
CA TYR A 208 -5.82 13.25 1.21
C TYR A 208 -4.95 14.46 1.60
N THR A 209 -3.89 14.25 2.40
CA THR A 209 -2.94 15.32 2.71
C THR A 209 -2.09 15.76 1.52
N LEU A 210 -1.78 14.85 0.59
CA LEU A 210 -1.07 15.16 -0.66
C LEU A 210 -1.95 15.86 -1.69
N ALA A 211 -3.25 15.58 -1.69
CA ALA A 211 -4.23 16.18 -2.59
C ALA A 211 -4.62 17.60 -2.17
N ALA A 212 -4.48 17.96 -0.90
CA ALA A 212 -4.90 19.26 -0.39
C ALA A 212 -4.29 20.47 -1.14
N PRO A 213 -3.01 20.46 -1.57
CA PRO A 213 -2.44 21.51 -2.43
C PRO A 213 -2.89 21.44 -3.91
N LEU A 214 -3.48 20.32 -4.35
CA LEU A 214 -3.91 20.07 -5.72
C LEU A 214 -5.38 20.42 -5.97
N ALA A 215 -6.19 20.52 -4.92
CA ALA A 215 -7.57 20.94 -5.00
C ALA A 215 -7.61 22.44 -5.36
N ILE A 216 -7.68 22.73 -6.65
CA ILE A 216 -7.94 24.06 -7.23
C ILE A 216 -9.45 24.31 -7.23
#